data_AF-A0A2V8BAU1-F1
#
_entry.id   AF-A0A2V8BAU1-F1
#
_cell.length_a   1.000
_cell.length_b   1.000
_cell.length_c   1.000
_cell.angle_alpha   90.00
_cell.angle_beta   90.00
_cell.angle_gamma   90.00
#
_symmetry.space_group_name_H-M   'P 1'
#
loop_
_entity.id
_entity.type
_entity.pdbx_description
1 polymer ?
#
loop_
_entity_poly.entity_id
_entity_poly.type
_entity_poly.pdbx_seq_one_letter_code
_entity_poly.pdbx_strand_id
1 'polypeptide(L)'
;GPLQEGTDAAVRAAVRLIKEGGADLVKLDGASSFPEAVRAITRAGIPVWAQFGITPHTAFQYGGMTAAAPALATTMKDQRILEAKLLEEAGASILDFTNSGPVAGPEVVRAVRIPVIGGLGGGPWLDGRVRAVVAAIGYLAAAMDDTTDRYANVAEITLTAIKAFSEDVRAARQIRSGTKAR
;
A
#
# COMPACT_ATOMS: atom_id res chain seq x y z
N GLY A 1 4.66 -16.24 -3.94
CA GLY A 1 3.22 -16.25 -3.67
C GLY A 1 2.48 -16.65 -4.95
N PRO A 2 1.14 -16.70 -4.93
CA PRO A 2 0.36 -17.25 -6.05
C PRO A 2 0.65 -16.59 -7.39
N LEU A 3 0.95 -15.28 -7.40
CA LEU A 3 1.34 -14.56 -8.62
C LEU A 3 2.66 -15.09 -9.21
N GLN A 4 3.68 -15.30 -8.36
CA GLN A 4 5.01 -15.76 -8.78
C GLN A 4 5.03 -17.26 -9.11
N GLU A 5 4.07 -18.04 -8.61
CA GLU A 5 3.91 -19.46 -8.96
C GLU A 5 3.37 -19.65 -10.37
N GLY A 6 2.66 -18.66 -10.91
CA GLY A 6 2.19 -18.64 -12.29
C GLY A 6 0.74 -18.18 -12.44
N THR A 7 0.34 -17.94 -13.69
CA THR A 7 -0.97 -17.39 -14.05
C THR A 7 -2.14 -18.16 -13.46
N ASP A 8 -2.11 -19.50 -13.53
CA ASP A 8 -3.21 -20.32 -13.02
C ASP A 8 -3.34 -20.25 -11.50
N ALA A 9 -2.20 -20.19 -10.79
CA ALA A 9 -2.19 -20.02 -9.34
C ALA A 9 -2.73 -18.64 -8.95
N ALA A 10 -2.35 -17.59 -9.69
CA ALA A 10 -2.84 -16.23 -9.52
C ALA A 10 -4.37 -16.15 -9.72
N VAL A 11 -4.90 -16.76 -10.79
CA VAL A 11 -6.35 -16.78 -11.07
C VAL A 11 -7.11 -17.53 -9.97
N ARG A 12 -6.64 -18.71 -9.54
CA ARG A 12 -7.27 -19.45 -8.44
C ARG A 12 -7.31 -18.63 -7.15
N ALA A 13 -6.19 -17.99 -6.79
CA ALA A 13 -6.14 -17.15 -5.60
C ALA A 13 -7.09 -15.94 -5.71
N ALA A 14 -7.13 -15.27 -6.87
CA ALA A 14 -8.02 -14.15 -7.11
C ALA A 14 -9.50 -14.55 -6.97
N VAL A 15 -9.91 -15.66 -7.58
CA VAL A 15 -11.28 -16.18 -7.48
C VAL A 15 -11.67 -16.45 -6.02
N ARG A 16 -10.76 -17.01 -5.21
CA ARG A 16 -11.02 -17.24 -3.78
C ARG A 16 -11.17 -15.93 -3.01
N LEU A 17 -10.31 -14.94 -3.25
CA LEU A 17 -10.41 -13.63 -2.58
C LEU A 17 -11.74 -12.94 -2.86
N ILE A 18 -12.28 -13.07 -4.08
CA ILE A 18 -13.60 -12.52 -4.43
C ILE A 18 -14.73 -13.36 -3.82
N LYS A 19 -14.77 -14.67 -4.09
CA LYS A 19 -15.92 -15.53 -3.73
C LYS A 19 -15.98 -15.89 -2.26
N GLU A 20 -14.83 -16.18 -1.65
CA GLU A 20 -14.73 -16.58 -0.24
C GLU A 20 -14.40 -15.37 0.64
N GLY A 21 -13.56 -14.46 0.16
CA GLY A 21 -13.11 -13.28 0.91
C GLY A 21 -14.02 -12.06 0.84
N GLY A 22 -14.97 -12.03 -0.11
CA GLY A 22 -15.91 -10.92 -0.30
C GLY A 22 -15.26 -9.63 -0.81
N ALA A 23 -14.07 -9.71 -1.40
CA ALA A 23 -13.44 -8.56 -2.05
C ALA A 23 -14.12 -8.25 -3.39
N ASP A 24 -14.14 -6.98 -3.79
CA ASP A 24 -14.63 -6.56 -5.11
C ASP A 24 -13.54 -6.51 -6.19
N LEU A 25 -12.26 -6.48 -5.76
CA LEU A 25 -11.09 -6.36 -6.62
C LEU A 25 -9.88 -7.02 -5.97
N VAL A 26 -8.87 -7.35 -6.77
CA VAL A 26 -7.60 -7.91 -6.27
C VAL A 26 -6.41 -7.01 -6.62
N LYS A 27 -5.49 -6.84 -5.67
CA LYS A 27 -4.23 -6.13 -5.89
C LYS A 27 -3.12 -7.11 -6.20
N LEU A 28 -2.37 -6.86 -7.28
CA LEU A 28 -1.22 -7.66 -7.67
C LEU A 28 0.06 -6.86 -7.46
N ASP A 29 0.92 -7.32 -6.55
CA ASP A 29 2.20 -6.69 -6.28
C ASP A 29 3.26 -7.13 -7.29
N GLY A 30 3.97 -6.17 -7.89
CA GLY A 30 4.94 -6.46 -8.97
C GLY A 30 4.28 -6.92 -10.28
N ALA A 31 3.06 -6.47 -10.54
CA ALA A 31 2.26 -6.87 -11.70
C ALA A 31 2.93 -6.61 -13.05
N SER A 32 3.81 -5.60 -13.16
CA SER A 32 4.51 -5.28 -14.40
C SER A 32 5.41 -6.42 -14.92
N SER A 33 5.82 -7.34 -14.05
CA SER A 33 6.55 -8.55 -14.43
C SER A 33 5.67 -9.71 -14.87
N PHE A 34 4.33 -9.61 -14.68
CA PHE A 34 3.36 -10.68 -14.93
C PHE A 34 2.10 -10.15 -15.66
N PRO A 35 2.23 -9.44 -16.80
CA PRO A 35 1.07 -8.88 -17.52
C PRO A 35 0.07 -9.95 -17.99
N GLU A 36 0.52 -11.17 -18.23
CA GLU A 36 -0.34 -12.31 -18.58
C GLU A 36 -1.27 -12.72 -17.43
N ALA A 37 -0.81 -12.60 -16.18
CA ALA A 37 -1.62 -12.84 -15.00
C ALA A 37 -2.69 -11.76 -14.80
N VAL A 38 -2.32 -10.49 -15.00
CA VAL A 38 -3.28 -9.37 -15.02
C VAL A 38 -4.37 -9.65 -16.05
N ARG A 39 -3.97 -10.00 -17.28
CA ARG A 39 -4.90 -10.28 -18.38
C ARG A 39 -5.81 -11.48 -18.09
N ALA A 40 -5.27 -12.54 -17.51
CA ALA A 40 -6.06 -13.72 -17.18
C ALA A 40 -7.09 -13.45 -16.08
N ILE A 41 -6.71 -12.71 -15.04
CA ILE A 41 -7.60 -12.35 -13.92
C ILE A 41 -8.70 -11.39 -14.40
N THR A 42 -8.35 -10.37 -15.18
CA THR A 42 -9.35 -9.46 -15.75
C THR A 42 -10.33 -10.21 -16.66
N ARG A 43 -9.86 -11.13 -17.52
CA ARG A 43 -10.74 -11.98 -18.35
C ARG A 43 -11.66 -12.89 -17.54
N ALA A 44 -11.27 -13.27 -16.32
CA ALA A 44 -12.12 -14.01 -15.40
C ALA A 44 -13.21 -13.13 -14.76
N GLY A 45 -13.30 -11.85 -15.13
CA GLY A 45 -14.30 -10.90 -14.64
C GLY A 45 -13.92 -10.24 -13.33
N ILE A 46 -12.65 -10.32 -12.91
CA ILE A 46 -12.18 -9.77 -11.63
C ILE A 46 -11.38 -8.49 -11.90
N PRO A 47 -11.81 -7.32 -11.36
CA PRO A 47 -11.04 -6.08 -11.46
C PRO A 47 -9.65 -6.20 -10.80
N VAL A 48 -8.63 -5.67 -11.46
CA VAL A 48 -7.24 -5.76 -11.01
C VAL A 48 -6.69 -4.38 -10.65
N TRP A 49 -6.17 -4.24 -9.44
CA TRP A 49 -5.31 -3.15 -9.01
C TRP A 49 -3.85 -3.55 -9.19
N ALA A 50 -3.22 -3.11 -10.28
CA ALA A 50 -1.89 -3.58 -10.67
C ALA A 50 -0.79 -2.67 -10.12
N GLN A 51 0.09 -3.20 -9.26
CA GLN A 51 1.23 -2.46 -8.72
C GLN A 51 2.47 -2.58 -9.60
N PHE A 52 3.15 -1.45 -9.81
CA PHE A 52 4.40 -1.37 -10.53
C PHE A 52 5.33 -0.31 -9.92
N GLY A 53 6.50 -0.13 -10.52
CA GLY A 53 7.54 0.74 -10.00
C GLY A 53 8.43 0.04 -8.97
N ILE A 54 8.91 0.83 -7.99
CA ILE A 54 9.77 0.30 -6.93
C ILE A 54 8.86 -0.18 -5.80
N THR A 55 8.61 -1.48 -5.80
CA THR A 55 7.73 -2.15 -4.84
C THR A 55 8.58 -2.77 -3.73
N PRO A 56 8.00 -3.10 -2.57
CA PRO A 56 8.71 -3.86 -1.54
C PRO A 56 9.33 -5.17 -2.07
N HIS A 57 8.69 -5.82 -3.06
CA HIS A 57 9.18 -7.04 -3.70
C HIS A 57 10.37 -6.80 -4.65
N THR A 58 10.42 -5.63 -5.31
CA THR A 58 11.48 -5.29 -6.27
C THR A 58 12.58 -4.41 -5.68
N ALA A 59 12.37 -3.85 -4.49
CA ALA A 59 13.28 -2.88 -3.86
C ALA A 59 14.71 -3.40 -3.68
N PHE A 60 14.92 -4.69 -3.44
CA PHE A 60 16.27 -5.26 -3.32
C PHE A 60 17.11 -5.11 -4.60
N GLN A 61 16.48 -5.14 -5.78
CA GLN A 61 17.17 -4.90 -7.06
C GLN A 61 17.70 -3.47 -7.18
N TYR A 62 17.16 -2.55 -6.36
CA TYR A 62 17.48 -1.13 -6.35
C TYR A 62 18.21 -0.71 -5.06
N GLY A 63 18.83 -1.67 -4.34
CA GLY A 63 19.60 -1.40 -3.12
C GLY A 63 18.75 -1.21 -1.85
N GLY A 64 17.46 -1.59 -1.90
CA GLY A 64 16.53 -1.50 -0.77
C GLY A 64 15.56 -0.31 -0.86
N MET A 65 14.54 -0.31 -0.01
CA MET A 65 13.43 0.65 -0.09
C MET A 65 13.85 2.09 0.26
N THR A 66 14.89 2.25 1.07
CA THR A 66 15.44 3.55 1.50
C THR A 66 16.44 4.13 0.50
N ALA A 67 17.21 3.27 -0.17
CA ALA A 67 18.20 3.67 -1.18
C ALA A 67 17.56 4.01 -2.53
N ALA A 68 16.34 3.53 -2.77
CA ALA A 68 15.58 3.72 -4.01
C ALA A 68 14.95 5.13 -4.16
N ALA A 69 15.60 6.13 -3.57
CA ALA A 69 15.21 7.52 -3.44
C ALA A 69 15.19 8.27 -4.81
N PRO A 70 14.78 9.56 -4.84
CA PRO A 70 14.35 10.32 -6.04
C PRO A 70 15.22 10.24 -7.29
N ALA A 71 16.51 9.96 -7.16
CA ALA A 71 17.45 9.87 -8.28
C ALA A 71 17.06 8.78 -9.31
N LEU A 72 16.44 7.67 -8.88
CA LEU A 72 15.94 6.62 -9.78
C LEU A 72 14.63 7.01 -10.47
N ALA A 73 13.82 7.90 -9.89
CA ALA A 73 12.54 8.30 -10.47
C ALA A 73 12.73 9.09 -11.78
N THR A 74 13.80 9.88 -11.89
CA THR A 74 14.08 10.69 -13.09
C THR A 74 14.62 9.85 -14.25
N THR A 75 15.53 8.90 -13.99
CA THR A 75 16.13 8.05 -15.04
C THR A 75 15.20 6.93 -15.51
N MET A 76 14.22 6.54 -14.70
CA MET A 76 13.28 5.46 -15.01
C MET A 76 11.92 5.95 -15.53
N LYS A 77 11.72 7.26 -15.72
CA LYS A 77 10.44 7.85 -16.16
C LYS A 77 9.85 7.13 -17.38
N ASP A 78 10.63 7.00 -18.46
CA ASP A 78 10.14 6.40 -19.71
C ASP A 78 9.79 4.93 -19.51
N GLN A 79 10.59 4.19 -18.73
CA GLN A 79 10.30 2.81 -18.36
C GLN A 79 9.01 2.69 -17.54
N ARG A 80 8.75 3.59 -16.59
CA ARG A 80 7.51 3.60 -15.79
C ARG A 80 6.27 3.88 -16.65
N ILE A 81 6.39 4.76 -17.64
CA ILE A 81 5.31 5.01 -18.63
C ILE A 81 5.01 3.74 -19.43
N LEU A 82 6.04 3.02 -19.88
CA LEU A 82 5.87 1.76 -20.61
C LEU A 82 5.20 0.69 -19.73
N GLU A 83 5.65 0.52 -18.49
CA GLU A 83 5.04 -0.42 -17.53
C GLU A 83 3.56 -0.10 -17.27
N ALA A 84 3.23 1.19 -17.09
CA ALA A 84 1.85 1.61 -16.87
C ALA A 84 0.94 1.30 -18.07
N LYS A 85 1.40 1.61 -19.29
CA LYS A 85 0.66 1.30 -20.53
C LYS A 85 0.50 -0.21 -20.73
N LEU A 86 1.54 -0.98 -20.46
CA LEU A 86 1.50 -2.44 -20.55
C LEU A 86 0.42 -3.03 -19.61
N LEU A 87 0.34 -2.53 -18.39
CA LEU A 87 -0.66 -2.97 -17.41
C LEU A 87 -2.07 -2.55 -17.78
N GLU A 88 -2.24 -1.32 -18.29
CA GLU A 88 -3.51 -0.86 -18.85
C GLU A 88 -3.96 -1.75 -20.01
N GLU A 89 -3.07 -2.07 -20.95
CA GLU A 89 -3.37 -2.95 -22.09
C GLU A 89 -3.66 -4.40 -21.65
N ALA A 90 -3.03 -4.85 -20.56
CA ALA A 90 -3.34 -6.12 -19.93
C ALA A 90 -4.72 -6.14 -19.27
N GLY A 91 -5.37 -4.99 -19.09
CA GLY A 91 -6.71 -4.86 -18.52
C GLY A 91 -6.73 -4.57 -17.03
N ALA A 92 -5.68 -3.96 -16.48
CA ALA A 92 -5.74 -3.41 -15.14
C ALA A 92 -6.87 -2.36 -15.05
N SER A 93 -7.61 -2.36 -13.94
CA SER A 93 -8.69 -1.41 -13.70
C SER A 93 -8.18 -0.14 -13.00
N ILE A 94 -7.15 -0.30 -12.16
CA ILE A 94 -6.49 0.77 -11.41
C ILE A 94 -5.00 0.43 -11.32
N LEU A 95 -4.12 1.43 -11.32
CA LEU A 95 -2.70 1.23 -11.08
C LEU A 95 -2.29 1.62 -9.65
N ASP A 96 -1.36 0.88 -9.06
CA ASP A 96 -0.62 1.28 -7.85
C ASP A 96 0.81 1.69 -8.25
N PHE A 97 1.07 2.99 -8.34
CA PHE A 97 2.38 3.54 -8.59
C PHE A 97 3.08 3.94 -7.29
N THR A 98 3.62 2.92 -6.61
CA THR A 98 4.38 3.10 -5.37
C THR A 98 5.71 3.82 -5.64
N ASN A 99 6.08 4.76 -4.76
CA ASN A 99 7.31 5.56 -4.88
C ASN A 99 7.45 6.30 -6.22
N SER A 100 6.33 6.84 -6.73
CA SER A 100 6.25 7.49 -8.04
C SER A 100 7.13 8.74 -8.20
N GLY A 101 7.24 9.57 -7.15
CA GLY A 101 7.97 10.82 -7.20
C GLY A 101 7.34 11.90 -8.12
N PRO A 102 7.75 13.18 -7.96
CA PRO A 102 7.12 14.32 -8.64
C PRO A 102 7.43 14.39 -10.14
N VAL A 103 8.38 13.59 -10.64
CA VAL A 103 8.79 13.59 -12.05
C VAL A 103 8.07 12.50 -12.83
N ALA A 104 8.15 11.23 -12.40
CA ALA A 104 7.52 10.13 -13.12
C ALA A 104 6.01 10.04 -12.88
N GLY A 105 5.55 10.38 -11.67
CA GLY A 105 4.14 10.32 -11.30
C GLY A 105 3.19 11.07 -12.25
N PRO A 106 3.36 12.39 -12.46
CA PRO A 106 2.48 13.14 -13.35
C PRO A 106 2.52 12.65 -14.80
N GLU A 107 3.69 12.20 -15.27
CA GLU A 107 3.88 11.73 -16.64
C GLU A 107 3.17 10.40 -16.89
N VAL A 108 3.21 9.50 -15.90
CA VAL A 108 2.42 8.25 -15.92
C VAL A 108 0.93 8.56 -15.95
N VAL A 109 0.44 9.45 -15.07
CA VAL A 109 -0.99 9.83 -15.01
C VAL A 109 -1.48 10.35 -16.37
N ARG A 110 -0.67 11.16 -17.08
CA ARG A 110 -1.03 11.64 -18.43
C ARG A 110 -0.97 10.57 -19.52
N ALA A 111 -0.24 9.48 -19.29
CA ALA A 111 0.05 8.48 -20.30
C ALA A 111 -0.97 7.33 -20.37
N VAL A 112 -1.80 7.16 -19.34
CA VAL A 112 -2.84 6.14 -19.23
C VAL A 112 -4.21 6.77 -19.01
N ARG A 113 -5.28 5.99 -19.16
CA ARG A 113 -6.68 6.42 -19.02
C ARG A 113 -7.33 5.89 -17.74
N ILE A 114 -6.75 4.88 -17.10
CA ILE A 114 -7.20 4.33 -15.83
C ILE A 114 -6.61 5.08 -14.62
N PRO A 115 -7.30 5.13 -13.46
CA PRO A 115 -6.80 5.83 -12.28
C PRO A 115 -5.45 5.29 -11.80
N VAL A 116 -4.56 6.21 -11.43
CA VAL A 116 -3.25 5.90 -10.84
C VAL A 116 -3.24 6.34 -9.38
N ILE A 117 -3.14 5.36 -8.48
CA ILE A 117 -3.10 5.56 -7.03
C ILE A 117 -1.68 5.24 -6.55
N GLY A 118 -1.20 5.83 -5.46
CA GLY A 118 0.11 5.45 -4.92
C GLY A 118 0.28 5.68 -3.42
N GLY A 119 1.08 4.82 -2.80
CA GLY A 119 1.58 4.96 -1.43
C GLY A 119 3.11 5.15 -1.39
N LEU A 120 3.67 5.34 -0.20
CA LEU A 120 5.13 5.41 0.05
C LEU A 120 5.90 6.26 -0.97
N GLY A 121 5.62 7.56 -1.02
CA GLY A 121 6.18 8.46 -2.06
C GLY A 121 5.27 8.63 -3.29
N GLY A 122 4.09 8.01 -3.29
CA GLY A 122 2.92 8.47 -4.06
C GLY A 122 2.46 9.83 -3.54
N GLY A 123 2.68 10.89 -4.32
CA GLY A 123 2.43 12.27 -3.90
C GLY A 123 1.16 12.89 -4.50
N PRO A 124 0.98 14.21 -4.37
CA PRO A 124 -0.20 14.93 -4.86
C PRO A 124 -0.36 14.95 -6.39
N TRP A 125 0.62 14.42 -7.12
CA TRP A 125 0.63 14.32 -8.57
C TRP A 125 -0.06 13.08 -9.14
N LEU A 126 -0.56 12.18 -8.29
CA LEU A 126 -1.36 11.01 -8.68
C LEU A 126 -2.86 11.29 -8.50
N ASP A 127 -3.72 10.49 -9.14
CA ASP A 127 -5.19 10.63 -9.05
C ASP A 127 -5.71 10.33 -7.64
N GLY A 128 -4.98 9.53 -6.87
CA GLY A 128 -5.29 9.27 -5.48
C GLY A 128 -4.10 8.72 -4.69
N ARG A 129 -4.29 8.59 -3.38
CA ARG A 129 -3.23 8.23 -2.43
C ARG A 129 -3.71 7.14 -1.48
N VAL A 130 -2.80 6.23 -1.14
CA VAL A 130 -3.06 5.15 -0.18
C VAL A 130 -1.96 5.10 0.88
N ARG A 131 -2.35 4.81 2.13
CA ARG A 131 -1.42 4.67 3.26
C ARG A 131 -1.91 3.56 4.18
N ALA A 132 -1.00 2.76 4.70
CA ALA A 132 -1.31 1.80 5.73
C ALA A 132 -1.80 2.52 7.00
N VAL A 133 -2.99 2.17 7.48
CA VAL A 133 -3.63 2.85 8.62
C VAL A 133 -2.74 2.83 9.87
N VAL A 134 -2.12 1.69 10.18
CA VAL A 134 -1.22 1.54 11.34
C VAL A 134 -0.02 2.48 11.30
N ALA A 135 0.48 2.80 10.10
CA ALA A 135 1.58 3.74 9.91
C ALA A 135 1.08 5.19 9.97
N ALA A 136 -0.13 5.46 9.48
CA ALA A 136 -0.73 6.80 9.48
C ALA A 136 -1.03 7.31 10.90
N ILE A 137 -1.48 6.41 11.80
CA ILE A 137 -1.89 6.77 13.17
C ILE A 137 -0.84 6.46 14.24
N GLY A 138 0.35 6.00 13.86
CA GLY A 138 1.42 5.67 14.82
C GLY A 138 1.00 4.59 15.82
N TYR A 139 0.40 3.49 15.35
CA TYR A 139 -0.17 2.45 16.21
C TYR A 139 0.89 1.61 16.92
N LEU A 140 2.01 1.32 16.25
CA LEU A 140 3.05 0.43 16.76
C LEU A 140 3.92 1.15 17.79
N ALA A 141 4.39 0.42 18.82
CA ALA A 141 5.30 0.96 19.84
C ALA A 141 6.56 1.62 19.24
N ALA A 142 7.08 1.09 18.12
CA ALA A 142 8.20 1.68 17.40
C ALA A 142 7.95 3.12 16.90
N ALA A 143 6.69 3.55 16.83
CA ALA A 143 6.34 4.92 16.46
C ALA A 143 6.59 5.94 17.58
N MET A 144 6.81 5.51 18.83
CA MET A 144 7.09 6.42 19.95
C MET A 144 8.42 7.14 19.81
N ASP A 145 9.42 6.48 19.24
CA ASP A 145 10.77 7.02 19.05
C ASP A 145 11.02 7.52 17.62
N ASP A 146 10.00 7.47 16.75
CA ASP A 146 10.10 7.80 15.33
C ASP A 146 9.55 9.21 15.06
N THR A 147 10.42 10.10 14.56
CA THR A 147 10.12 11.51 14.27
C THR A 147 9.35 11.74 12.96
N THR A 148 8.95 10.69 12.24
CA THR A 148 8.16 10.81 11.01
C THR A 148 6.83 11.52 11.29
N ASP A 149 6.46 12.46 10.42
CA ASP A 149 5.18 13.17 10.52
C ASP A 149 4.00 12.21 10.31
N ARG A 150 3.01 12.28 11.20
CA ARG A 150 1.87 11.36 11.30
C ARG A 150 0.63 12.11 11.73
N TYR A 151 -0.53 11.53 11.43
CA TYR A 151 -1.81 12.09 11.86
C TYR A 151 -2.05 11.91 13.37
N ALA A 152 -1.45 10.89 13.99
CA ALA A 152 -1.52 10.64 15.44
C ALA A 152 -0.34 9.77 15.91
N ASN A 153 -0.13 9.73 17.22
CA ASN A 153 0.73 8.75 17.91
C ASN A 153 -0.13 7.92 18.89
N VAL A 154 -0.85 6.94 18.34
CA VAL A 154 -1.74 6.08 19.14
C VAL A 154 -0.94 5.22 20.13
N ALA A 155 0.30 4.87 19.83
CA ALA A 155 1.18 4.16 20.77
C ALA A 155 1.43 4.96 22.05
N GLU A 156 1.74 6.25 21.94
CA GLU A 156 1.94 7.14 23.09
C GLU A 156 0.66 7.33 23.92
N ILE A 157 -0.48 7.51 23.25
CA ILE A 157 -1.79 7.59 23.91
C ILE A 157 -2.07 6.31 24.70
N THR A 158 -1.81 5.15 24.09
CA THR A 158 -2.02 3.84 24.71
C THR A 158 -1.11 3.65 25.93
N LEU A 159 0.18 3.97 25.79
CA LEU A 159 1.14 3.88 26.88
C LEU A 159 0.73 4.77 28.06
N THR A 160 0.29 6.00 27.76
CA THR A 160 -0.15 6.97 28.76
C THR A 160 -1.36 6.43 29.54
N ALA A 161 -2.36 5.87 28.83
CA ALA A 161 -3.54 5.29 29.45
C ALA A 161 -3.21 4.10 30.36
N ILE A 162 -2.33 3.20 29.91
CA ILE A 162 -1.92 2.02 30.68
C ILE A 162 -1.09 2.40 31.92
N LYS A 163 -0.22 3.42 31.82
CA LYS A 163 0.52 3.97 32.98
C LYS A 163 -0.43 4.53 34.02
N ALA A 164 -1.39 5.36 33.62
CA ALA A 164 -2.38 5.93 34.53
C ALA A 164 -3.22 4.85 35.23
N PHE A 165 -3.66 3.83 34.50
CA PHE A 165 -4.35 2.68 35.08
C PHE A 165 -3.47 1.94 36.11
N SER A 166 -2.20 1.69 35.76
CA SER A 166 -1.24 1.02 36.66
C SER A 166 -0.98 1.80 37.94
N GLU A 167 -0.94 3.14 37.85
CA GLU A 167 -0.82 4.03 39.00
C GLU A 167 -2.06 3.98 39.88
N ASP A 168 -3.26 3.98 39.28
CA ASP A 168 -4.53 3.87 40.03
C ASP A 168 -4.57 2.55 40.81
N VAL A 169 -4.16 1.43 40.21
CA VAL A 169 -4.04 0.13 40.89
C VAL A 169 -3.03 0.17 42.05
N ARG A 170 -1.81 0.64 41.80
CA ARG A 170 -0.73 0.66 42.81
C ARG A 170 -1.05 1.57 44.01
N ALA A 171 -1.79 2.64 43.77
CA ALA A 171 -2.23 3.56 44.80
C ALA A 171 -3.58 3.17 45.44
N ALA A 172 -4.13 2.00 45.08
CA ALA A 172 -5.44 1.52 45.54
C ALA A 172 -6.58 2.54 45.33
N ARG A 173 -6.53 3.31 44.23
CA ARG A 173 -7.58 4.26 43.86
C ARG A 173 -8.74 3.55 43.19
N GLN A 174 -9.91 4.18 43.24
CA GLN A 174 -11.07 3.72 42.46
C GLN A 174 -10.70 3.72 40.98
N ILE A 175 -10.78 2.54 40.35
CA ILE A 175 -10.52 2.40 38.91
C ILE A 175 -11.59 3.15 38.13
N ARG A 176 -11.14 3.98 37.19
CA ARG A 176 -12.01 4.71 36.25
C ARG A 176 -12.84 3.70 35.48
N SER A 177 -14.16 3.75 35.66
CA SER A 177 -15.11 2.92 34.92
C SER A 177 -16.09 3.82 34.17
N GLY A 178 -16.41 3.46 32.92
CA GLY A 178 -17.35 4.21 32.07
C GLY A 178 -18.81 4.09 32.52
N THR A 179 -19.08 3.21 33.49
CA THR A 179 -20.38 3.08 34.14
C THR A 179 -20.50 4.18 35.18
N LYS A 180 -21.38 5.16 34.95
CA LYS A 180 -21.80 6.06 36.03
C LYS A 180 -22.32 5.17 37.15
N ALA A 181 -21.75 5.30 38.35
CA ALA A 181 -22.30 4.68 39.54
C ALA A 181 -23.79 5.03 39.59
N ARG A 182 -24.64 4.01 39.52
CA ARG A 182 -26.08 4.16 39.76
C ARG A 182 -26.32 4.33 41.24
#